data_AF-A0A2K6MRK1-F1
#
_entry.id   AF-A0A2K6MRK1-F1
#
_cell.length_a   1.000
_cell.length_b   1.000
_cell.length_c   1.000
_cell.angle_alpha   90.00
_cell.angle_beta   90.00
_cell.angle_gamma   90.00
#
_symmetry.space_group_name_H-M   'P 1'
#
loop_
_entity.id
_entity.type
_entity.pdbx_description
1 polymer ?
#
loop_
_entity_poly.entity_id
_entity_poly.type
_entity_poly.pdbx_seq_one_letter_code
_entity_poly.pdbx_strand_id
1 'polypeptide(L)'
;RRVICLVGAGISTSAGIPDFRSPSTGLYDNLEKYHLPYPEAIFEISYFKKHPEPFFALAKELYPGQFKPTICHYFMRLLKDKGLLLRCYTQNIDTLERIAGLEHEDLVEAHGTFYTSHCVSASCRHEYPLSWMKEKIFSEVTPKCEDCQSLVKPDIVFFGESLPARFFSCMQSDFLKVDLLLIMGTSLQGCGLAG
;
A
#
# COMPACT_ATOMS: atom_id res chain seq x y z
N ARG A 1 26.74 -9.34 -3.31
CA ARG A 1 26.24 -8.29 -4.21
C ARG A 1 24.82 -7.94 -3.77
N ARG A 2 24.39 -6.68 -3.83
CA ARG A 2 23.20 -6.15 -3.15
C ARG A 2 22.25 -5.48 -4.15
N VAL A 3 21.07 -6.06 -4.31
CA VAL A 3 20.05 -5.61 -5.27
C VAL A 3 18.92 -4.87 -4.55
N ILE A 4 18.56 -3.68 -5.03
CA ILE A 4 17.33 -3.00 -4.60
C ILE A 4 16.28 -3.17 -5.71
N CYS A 5 15.07 -3.56 -5.32
CA CYS A 5 13.90 -3.53 -6.21
C CYS A 5 13.05 -2.28 -5.88
N LEU A 6 12.69 -1.49 -6.89
CA LEU A 6 11.69 -0.43 -6.80
C LEU A 6 10.49 -0.86 -7.63
N VAL A 7 9.35 -1.08 -6.98
CA VAL A 7 8.16 -1.65 -7.63
C VAL A 7 6.91 -0.82 -7.43
N GLY A 8 5.98 -0.92 -8.38
CA GLY A 8 4.65 -0.30 -8.29
C GLY A 8 3.56 -1.15 -8.92
N ALA A 9 2.39 -0.55 -9.16
CA ALA A 9 1.16 -1.29 -9.43
C ALA A 9 1.23 -2.22 -10.64
N GLY A 10 2.09 -1.90 -11.61
CA GLY A 10 2.30 -2.71 -12.82
C GLY A 10 2.80 -4.14 -12.53
N ILE A 11 3.41 -4.42 -11.37
CA ILE A 11 3.79 -5.80 -11.01
C ILE A 11 2.59 -6.64 -10.54
N SER A 12 1.47 -6.00 -10.19
CA SER A 12 0.25 -6.60 -9.64
C SER A 12 -0.91 -6.67 -10.64
N THR A 13 -0.81 -6.02 -11.81
CA THR A 13 -1.87 -6.05 -12.84
C THR A 13 -2.22 -7.45 -13.32
N SER A 14 -1.21 -8.30 -13.52
CA SER A 14 -1.41 -9.71 -13.88
C SER A 14 -2.00 -10.58 -12.75
N ALA A 15 -2.05 -10.07 -11.52
CA ALA A 15 -2.79 -10.69 -10.42
C ALA A 15 -4.30 -10.35 -10.45
N GLY A 16 -4.74 -9.44 -11.33
CA GLY A 16 -6.12 -8.95 -11.39
C GLY A 16 -6.37 -7.69 -10.56
N ILE A 17 -5.32 -7.06 -10.01
CA ILE A 17 -5.42 -5.79 -9.30
C ILE A 17 -5.21 -4.66 -10.32
N PRO A 18 -6.22 -3.82 -10.60
CA PRO A 18 -6.05 -2.73 -11.54
C PRO A 18 -4.99 -1.76 -11.02
N ASP A 19 -4.21 -1.17 -11.93
CA ASP A 19 -3.39 -0.03 -11.53
C ASP A 19 -4.27 1.20 -11.30
N PHE A 20 -3.67 2.29 -10.82
CA PHE A 20 -4.44 3.50 -10.53
C PHE A 20 -4.80 4.30 -11.78
N ARG A 21 -3.94 4.27 -12.81
CA ARG A 21 -3.87 5.32 -13.85
C ARG A 21 -4.10 4.84 -15.29
N SER A 22 -4.16 3.52 -15.55
CA SER A 22 -4.35 3.03 -16.92
C SER A 22 -5.70 3.49 -17.48
N PRO A 23 -5.75 4.03 -18.71
CA PRO A 23 -7.02 4.39 -19.33
C PRO A 23 -7.94 3.16 -19.46
N SER A 24 -9.23 3.34 -19.20
CA SER A 24 -10.32 2.36 -19.25
C SER A 24 -10.27 1.21 -18.23
N THR A 25 -9.11 0.83 -17.72
CA THR A 25 -8.95 -0.29 -16.77
C THR A 25 -8.44 0.13 -15.41
N GLY A 26 -7.95 1.36 -15.28
CA GLY A 26 -7.42 1.92 -14.05
C GLY A 26 -8.53 2.15 -13.02
N LEU A 27 -8.11 2.17 -11.76
CA LEU A 27 -9.00 2.40 -10.64
C LEU A 27 -9.78 3.71 -10.80
N TYR A 28 -9.11 4.80 -11.19
CA TYR A 28 -9.72 6.14 -11.30
C TYR A 28 -10.85 6.23 -12.31
N ASP A 29 -10.81 5.45 -13.38
CA ASP A 29 -11.87 5.42 -14.41
C ASP A 29 -13.13 4.66 -13.94
N ASN A 30 -13.05 3.95 -12.81
CA ASN A 30 -14.15 3.15 -12.27
C ASN A 30 -14.74 3.72 -10.96
N LEU A 31 -14.41 4.99 -10.63
CA LEU A 31 -14.85 5.64 -9.38
C LEU A 31 -16.13 6.48 -9.51
N GLU A 32 -16.76 6.56 -10.68
CA GLU A 32 -17.93 7.42 -10.91
C GLU A 32 -19.06 7.17 -9.90
N LYS A 33 -19.28 5.92 -9.51
CA LYS A 33 -20.29 5.49 -8.52
C LYS A 33 -20.13 6.15 -7.14
N TYR A 34 -18.93 6.62 -6.81
CA TYR A 34 -18.62 7.23 -5.51
C TYR A 34 -18.90 8.74 -5.47
N HIS A 35 -19.31 9.35 -6.59
CA HIS A 35 -19.66 10.78 -6.67
C HIS A 35 -18.56 11.70 -6.08
N LEU A 36 -17.31 11.38 -6.36
CA LEU A 36 -16.14 12.11 -5.87
C LEU A 36 -16.02 13.47 -6.60
N PRO A 37 -15.47 14.51 -5.95
CA PRO A 37 -15.22 15.78 -6.62
C PRO A 37 -14.17 15.64 -7.75
N TYR A 38 -13.23 14.71 -7.59
CA TYR A 38 -12.24 14.27 -8.57
C TYR A 38 -11.71 12.89 -8.13
N PRO A 39 -11.16 12.05 -9.02
CA PRO A 39 -10.84 10.65 -8.73
C PRO A 39 -9.86 10.45 -7.56
N GLU A 40 -8.85 11.32 -7.43
CA GLU A 40 -7.81 11.22 -6.40
C GLU A 40 -8.34 11.52 -4.98
N ALA A 41 -9.50 12.19 -4.86
CA ALA A 41 -10.07 12.58 -3.57
C ALA A 41 -10.30 11.38 -2.63
N ILE A 42 -10.57 10.19 -3.18
CA ILE A 42 -10.75 8.97 -2.37
C ILE A 42 -9.49 8.59 -1.57
N PHE A 43 -8.31 9.04 -2.02
CA PHE A 43 -7.02 8.83 -1.38
C PHE A 43 -6.45 10.09 -0.73
N GLU A 44 -7.22 11.17 -0.60
CA GLU A 44 -6.81 12.35 0.16
C GLU A 44 -7.22 12.26 1.63
N ILE A 45 -6.28 12.53 2.55
CA ILE A 45 -6.53 12.41 3.99
C ILE A 45 -7.60 13.38 4.49
N SER A 46 -7.69 14.56 3.88
CA SER A 46 -8.67 15.61 4.19
C SER A 46 -10.10 15.16 3.83
N TYR A 47 -10.26 14.52 2.66
CA TYR A 47 -11.52 13.97 2.18
C TYR A 47 -11.92 12.75 3.01
N PHE A 48 -11.00 11.79 3.20
CA PHE A 48 -11.24 10.56 3.98
C PHE A 48 -11.74 10.84 5.41
N LYS A 49 -11.20 11.86 6.08
CA LYS A 49 -11.65 12.23 7.44
C LYS A 49 -13.10 12.74 7.49
N LYS A 50 -13.63 13.27 6.37
CA LYS A 50 -14.99 13.80 6.26
C LYS A 50 -15.96 12.79 5.66
N HIS A 51 -15.48 12.03 4.67
CA HIS A 51 -16.23 11.06 3.88
C HIS A 51 -15.41 9.77 3.75
N PRO A 52 -15.31 8.95 4.82
CA PRO A 52 -14.55 7.71 4.79
C PRO A 52 -15.22 6.58 4.00
N GLU A 53 -16.53 6.68 3.76
CA GLU A 53 -17.36 5.62 3.20
C GLU A 53 -16.92 5.19 1.79
N PRO A 54 -16.62 6.10 0.83
CA PRO A 54 -16.14 5.71 -0.48
C PRO A 54 -14.87 4.85 -0.44
N PHE A 55 -13.92 5.23 0.42
CA PHE A 55 -12.68 4.48 0.58
C PHE A 55 -12.94 3.07 1.11
N PHE A 56 -13.79 2.91 2.14
CA PHE A 56 -14.07 1.59 2.70
C PHE A 56 -14.89 0.70 1.76
N ALA A 57 -15.82 1.29 0.99
CA ALA A 57 -16.53 0.58 -0.06
C ALA A 57 -15.55 0.07 -1.13
N LEU A 58 -14.60 0.91 -1.55
CA LEU A 58 -13.56 0.50 -2.47
C LEU A 58 -12.62 -0.57 -1.88
N ALA A 59 -12.22 -0.42 -0.61
CA ALA A 59 -11.35 -1.37 0.07
C ALA A 59 -11.98 -2.77 0.18
N LYS A 60 -13.31 -2.86 0.24
CA LYS A 60 -14.05 -4.11 0.17
C LYS A 60 -13.88 -4.80 -1.18
N GLU A 61 -13.92 -4.04 -2.27
CA GLU A 61 -13.76 -4.54 -3.65
C GLU A 61 -12.34 -5.03 -3.93
N LEU A 62 -11.33 -4.40 -3.29
CA LEU A 62 -9.91 -4.68 -3.51
C LEU A 62 -9.28 -5.56 -2.42
N TYR A 63 -10.06 -6.14 -1.52
CA TYR A 63 -9.53 -6.70 -0.27
C TYR A 63 -8.53 -7.86 -0.48
N PRO A 64 -7.37 -7.87 0.21
CA PRO A 64 -6.35 -8.92 0.09
C PRO A 64 -6.86 -10.34 0.40
N GLY A 65 -6.41 -11.32 -0.39
CA GLY A 65 -6.81 -12.73 -0.27
C GLY A 65 -7.67 -13.25 -1.44
N GLN A 66 -8.11 -12.36 -2.33
CA GLN A 66 -8.65 -12.75 -3.65
C GLN A 66 -7.54 -12.92 -4.70
N PHE A 67 -6.36 -12.38 -4.44
CA PHE A 67 -5.29 -12.25 -5.43
C PHE A 67 -4.06 -13.06 -5.05
N LYS A 68 -3.37 -13.60 -6.05
CA LYS A 68 -2.14 -14.38 -5.89
C LYS A 68 -0.94 -13.56 -6.35
N PRO A 69 0.22 -13.64 -5.68
CA PRO A 69 1.43 -12.97 -6.14
C PRO A 69 1.80 -13.40 -7.56
N THR A 70 2.33 -12.46 -8.34
CA THR A 70 2.71 -12.68 -9.75
C THR A 70 4.11 -13.29 -9.86
N ILE A 71 4.50 -13.69 -11.08
CA ILE A 71 5.87 -14.15 -11.36
C ILE A 71 6.91 -13.10 -10.93
N CYS A 72 6.60 -11.81 -11.07
CA CYS A 72 7.50 -10.72 -10.65
C CYS A 72 7.72 -10.73 -9.13
N HIS A 73 6.68 -10.98 -8.34
CA HIS A 73 6.80 -11.11 -6.88
C HIS A 73 7.67 -12.31 -6.49
N TYR A 74 7.45 -13.46 -7.11
CA TYR A 74 8.28 -14.64 -6.85
C TYR A 74 9.72 -14.48 -7.36
N PHE A 75 9.96 -13.68 -8.39
CA PHE A 75 11.33 -13.32 -8.79
C PHE A 75 12.04 -12.53 -7.68
N MET A 76 11.38 -11.59 -7.02
CA MET A 76 11.94 -10.89 -5.86
C MET A 76 12.19 -11.86 -4.69
N ARG A 77 11.28 -12.83 -4.47
CA ARG A 77 11.51 -13.90 -3.49
C ARG A 77 12.75 -14.73 -3.82
N LEU A 78 12.99 -15.06 -5.10
CA LEU A 78 14.21 -15.75 -5.52
C LEU A 78 15.48 -14.91 -5.27
N LEU A 79 15.41 -13.58 -5.41
CA LEU A 79 16.52 -12.70 -5.03
C LEU A 79 16.82 -12.78 -3.52
N LYS A 80 15.79 -12.84 -2.68
CA LYS A 80 15.94 -13.07 -1.22
C LYS A 80 16.57 -14.43 -0.95
N ASP A 81 16.01 -15.51 -1.50
CA ASP A 81 16.48 -16.88 -1.25
C ASP A 81 17.94 -17.10 -1.69
N LYS A 82 18.40 -16.32 -2.68
CA LYS A 82 19.80 -16.35 -3.16
C LYS A 82 20.73 -15.39 -2.42
N GLY A 83 20.27 -14.68 -1.39
CA GLY A 83 21.06 -13.71 -0.63
C GLY A 83 21.48 -12.49 -1.44
N LEU A 84 20.71 -12.12 -2.47
CA LEU A 84 21.00 -10.99 -3.35
C LEU A 84 20.13 -9.76 -3.05
N LEU A 85 18.91 -9.97 -2.55
CA LEU A 85 17.99 -8.88 -2.23
C LEU A 85 18.51 -8.09 -1.02
N LEU A 86 18.79 -6.80 -1.22
CA LEU A 86 19.07 -5.85 -0.15
C LEU A 86 17.77 -5.26 0.40
N ARG A 87 16.89 -4.81 -0.50
CA ARG A 87 15.58 -4.25 -0.14
C ARG A 87 14.62 -4.26 -1.33
N CYS A 88 13.34 -4.42 -1.05
CA CYS A 88 12.24 -4.12 -1.95
C CYS A 88 11.50 -2.89 -1.42
N TYR A 89 11.53 -1.80 -2.19
CA TYR A 89 10.68 -0.63 -1.97
C TYR A 89 9.47 -0.76 -2.88
N THR A 90 8.29 -0.85 -2.27
CA THR A 90 7.02 -0.99 -3.01
C THR A 90 6.12 0.22 -2.82
N GLN A 91 5.50 0.66 -3.91
CA GLN A 91 4.41 1.63 -3.92
C GLN A 91 3.04 0.98 -3.69
N ASN A 92 3.00 -0.35 -3.74
CA ASN A 92 1.77 -1.11 -3.62
C ASN A 92 1.35 -1.22 -2.16
N ILE A 93 0.04 -1.36 -1.96
CA ILE A 93 -0.59 -1.59 -0.66
C ILE A 93 -1.27 -2.96 -0.60
N ASP A 94 -1.18 -3.75 -1.69
CA ASP A 94 -1.89 -5.03 -1.86
C ASP A 94 -1.31 -6.19 -1.02
N THR A 95 -0.12 -6.02 -0.43
CA THR A 95 0.60 -6.98 0.41
C THR A 95 1.08 -8.26 -0.31
N LEU A 96 1.05 -8.31 -1.64
CA LEU A 96 1.44 -9.50 -2.40
C LEU A 96 2.93 -9.85 -2.23
N GLU A 97 3.79 -8.88 -1.91
CA GLU A 97 5.19 -9.13 -1.57
C GLU A 97 5.33 -9.98 -0.30
N ARG A 98 4.51 -9.72 0.71
CA ARG A 98 4.47 -10.50 1.95
C ARG A 98 3.94 -11.91 1.68
N ILE A 99 2.90 -12.04 0.86
CA ILE A 99 2.33 -13.34 0.47
C ILE A 99 3.35 -14.16 -0.34
N ALA A 100 4.19 -13.52 -1.16
CA ALA A 100 5.31 -14.18 -1.86
C ALA A 100 6.45 -14.60 -0.90
N GLY A 101 6.42 -14.15 0.35
CA GLY A 101 7.37 -14.51 1.42
C GLY A 101 8.54 -13.55 1.57
N LEU A 102 8.38 -12.28 1.17
CA LEU A 102 9.26 -11.21 1.66
C LEU A 102 8.85 -10.83 3.09
N GLU A 103 9.83 -10.71 3.96
CA GLU A 103 9.63 -10.42 5.38
C GLU A 103 9.72 -8.91 5.64
N HIS A 104 9.38 -8.49 6.86
CA HIS A 104 9.42 -7.08 7.25
C HIS A 104 10.81 -6.46 7.01
N GLU A 105 11.88 -7.23 7.25
CA GLU A 105 13.24 -6.79 7.00
C GLU A 105 13.54 -6.54 5.52
N ASP A 106 12.96 -7.30 4.58
CA ASP A 106 13.23 -7.09 3.15
C ASP A 106 12.48 -5.88 2.58
N LEU A 107 11.40 -5.46 3.25
CA LEU A 107 10.41 -4.55 2.68
C LEU A 107 10.49 -3.12 3.24
N VAL A 108 10.22 -2.19 2.33
CA VAL A 108 9.83 -0.82 2.60
C VAL A 108 8.54 -0.56 1.82
N GLU A 109 7.41 -0.67 2.51
CA GLU A 109 6.08 -0.32 1.99
C GLU A 109 5.96 1.22 1.99
N ALA A 110 6.42 1.86 0.92
CA ALA A 110 6.57 3.32 0.85
C ALA A 110 5.24 4.04 1.03
N HIS A 111 4.16 3.48 0.48
CA HIS A 111 2.80 4.01 0.65
C HIS A 111 2.02 3.28 1.74
N GLY A 112 2.72 2.65 2.68
CA GLY A 112 2.11 1.98 3.83
C GLY A 112 1.43 0.65 3.46
N THR A 113 0.59 0.15 4.34
CA THR A 113 0.08 -1.23 4.27
C THR A 113 -1.32 -1.36 4.84
N PHE A 114 -2.10 -2.32 4.31
CA PHE A 114 -3.36 -2.74 4.93
C PHE A 114 -3.15 -3.70 6.12
N TYR A 115 -1.93 -4.21 6.32
CA TYR A 115 -1.65 -5.23 7.33
C TYR A 115 -1.97 -4.79 8.77
N THR A 116 -1.79 -3.49 9.05
CA THR A 116 -2.11 -2.86 10.32
C THR A 116 -2.98 -1.62 10.08
N SER A 117 -3.67 -1.18 11.12
CA SER A 117 -4.55 -0.01 11.11
C SER A 117 -4.46 0.71 12.43
N HIS A 118 -4.57 2.04 12.44
CA HIS A 118 -4.50 2.82 13.66
C HIS A 118 -5.69 3.74 13.84
N CYS A 119 -6.09 3.95 15.10
CA CYS A 119 -6.95 5.05 15.47
C CYS A 119 -6.33 6.39 15.01
N VAL A 120 -7.14 7.24 14.36
CA VAL A 120 -6.69 8.55 13.87
C VAL A 120 -6.51 9.58 14.98
N SER A 121 -7.05 9.32 16.18
CA SER A 121 -6.86 10.20 17.34
C SER A 121 -5.43 10.12 17.83
N ALA A 122 -4.74 11.27 17.85
CA ALA A 122 -3.35 11.38 18.28
C ALA A 122 -3.14 11.02 19.77
N SER A 123 -4.17 11.17 20.61
CA SER A 123 -4.12 10.80 22.04
C SER A 123 -4.37 9.32 22.30
N CYS A 124 -4.79 8.55 21.29
CA CYS A 124 -5.13 7.14 21.42
C CYS A 124 -4.16 6.27 20.62
N ARG A 125 -4.14 6.41 19.28
CA ARG A 125 -3.28 5.62 18.38
C ARG A 125 -3.36 4.10 18.60
N HIS A 126 -4.49 3.57 19.08
CA HIS A 126 -4.68 2.14 19.22
C HIS A 126 -4.48 1.43 17.87
N GLU A 127 -3.69 0.35 17.86
CA GLU A 127 -3.41 -0.47 16.69
C GLU A 127 -4.41 -1.61 16.56
N TYR A 128 -4.94 -1.82 15.37
CA TYR A 128 -5.85 -2.90 15.01
C TYR A 128 -5.24 -3.80 13.93
N PRO A 129 -5.36 -5.13 14.04
CA PRO A 129 -4.87 -6.06 13.03
C PRO A 129 -5.75 -6.08 11.78
N LEU A 130 -5.20 -6.56 10.66
CA LEU A 130 -5.92 -6.77 9.40
C LEU A 130 -7.25 -7.54 9.58
N SER A 131 -7.29 -8.55 10.44
CA SER A 131 -8.50 -9.35 10.70
C SER A 131 -9.66 -8.52 11.27
N TRP A 132 -9.37 -7.58 12.16
CA TRP A 132 -10.36 -6.67 12.73
C TRP A 132 -10.86 -5.70 11.66
N MET A 133 -9.95 -5.12 10.87
CA MET A 133 -10.30 -4.23 9.77
C MET A 133 -11.13 -4.95 8.71
N LYS A 134 -10.82 -6.22 8.43
CA LYS A 134 -11.60 -7.09 7.53
C LYS A 134 -13.05 -7.17 7.96
N GLU A 135 -13.29 -7.52 9.22
CA GLU A 135 -14.63 -7.70 9.76
C GLU A 135 -15.47 -6.43 9.56
N LYS A 136 -14.90 -5.25 9.87
CA LYS A 136 -15.60 -3.96 9.73
C LYS A 136 -15.91 -3.64 8.27
N ILE A 137 -14.94 -3.78 7.37
CA ILE A 137 -15.11 -3.51 5.93
C ILE A 137 -16.18 -4.44 5.32
N PHE A 138 -16.14 -5.74 5.61
CA PHE A 138 -17.09 -6.69 5.04
C PHE A 138 -18.50 -6.58 5.63
N SER A 139 -18.61 -6.11 6.88
CA SER A 139 -19.89 -5.81 7.54
C SER A 139 -20.46 -4.45 7.14
N GLU A 140 -19.79 -3.69 6.26
CA GLU A 140 -20.18 -2.34 5.82
C GLU A 140 -20.33 -1.34 6.99
N VAL A 141 -19.53 -1.55 8.04
CA VAL A 141 -19.49 -0.65 9.21
C VAL A 141 -18.22 0.18 9.15
N THR A 142 -18.38 1.51 9.19
CA THR A 142 -17.24 2.43 9.26
C THR A 142 -16.40 2.12 10.52
N PRO A 143 -15.11 1.76 10.38
CA PRO A 143 -14.27 1.35 11.50
C PRO A 143 -14.09 2.47 12.53
N LYS A 144 -14.55 2.23 13.76
CA LYS A 144 -14.38 3.13 14.90
C LYS A 144 -13.56 2.45 15.99
N CYS A 145 -12.72 3.24 16.65
CA CYS A 145 -11.86 2.80 17.74
C CYS A 145 -12.73 2.41 18.94
N GLU A 146 -12.47 1.23 19.50
CA GLU A 146 -13.20 0.69 20.65
C GLU A 146 -12.98 1.54 21.91
N ASP A 147 -11.80 2.17 22.04
CA ASP A 147 -11.44 2.99 23.20
C ASP A 147 -12.03 4.41 23.17
N CYS A 148 -12.06 5.06 21.99
CA CYS A 148 -12.37 6.49 21.89
C CYS A 148 -13.34 6.88 20.76
N GLN A 149 -13.92 5.90 20.05
CA GLN A 149 -14.90 6.09 18.99
C GLN A 149 -14.45 6.97 17.80
N SER A 150 -13.16 7.34 17.76
CA SER A 150 -12.55 7.99 16.61
C SER A 150 -12.40 7.02 15.45
N LEU A 151 -12.28 7.53 14.23
CA LEU A 151 -12.08 6.71 13.03
C LEU A 151 -10.81 5.86 13.15
N VAL A 152 -10.85 4.63 12.66
CA VAL A 152 -9.66 3.78 12.48
C VAL A 152 -9.33 3.75 11.00
N LYS A 153 -8.07 4.05 10.65
CA LYS A 153 -7.58 4.10 9.29
C LYS A 153 -6.54 3.00 9.08
N PRO A 154 -6.58 2.26 7.95
CA PRO A 154 -5.45 1.43 7.54
C PRO A 154 -4.16 2.24 7.45
N ASP A 155 -3.02 1.62 7.71
CA ASP A 155 -1.71 2.28 7.70
C ASP A 155 -1.16 2.51 6.30
N ILE A 156 -2.04 2.79 5.34
CA ILE A 156 -1.70 3.27 4.01
C ILE A 156 -1.47 4.78 4.04
N VAL A 157 -0.58 5.29 3.21
CA VAL A 157 -0.27 6.72 3.11
C VAL A 157 -1.25 7.37 2.15
N PHE A 158 -2.14 8.21 2.67
CA PHE A 158 -3.02 9.04 1.85
C PHE A 158 -2.25 10.26 1.32
N PHE A 159 -2.72 10.85 0.22
CA PHE A 159 -2.24 12.16 -0.22
C PHE A 159 -2.42 13.19 0.91
N GLY A 160 -1.35 13.93 1.18
CA GLY A 160 -1.27 14.87 2.32
C GLY A 160 -0.68 14.26 3.60
N GLU A 161 -0.38 12.96 3.64
CA GLU A 161 0.36 12.33 4.74
C GLU A 161 1.86 12.20 4.43
N SER A 162 2.68 12.13 5.47
CA SER A 162 4.11 11.85 5.32
C SER A 162 4.35 10.35 5.07
N LEU A 163 5.37 10.05 4.25
CA LEU A 163 5.86 8.68 4.09
C LEU A 163 6.35 8.11 5.44
N PRO A 164 6.34 6.77 5.63
CA PRO A 164 6.77 6.16 6.87
C PRO A 164 8.24 6.50 7.19
N ALA A 165 8.58 6.68 8.47
CA ALA A 165 9.96 6.96 8.89
C ALA A 165 10.97 5.90 8.38
N ARG A 166 10.53 4.63 8.30
CA ARG A 166 11.30 3.51 7.76
C ARG A 166 11.78 3.77 6.32
N PHE A 167 10.96 4.44 5.51
CA PHE A 167 11.33 4.80 4.14
C PHE A 167 12.64 5.61 4.12
N PHE A 168 12.68 6.70 4.88
CA PHE A 168 13.83 7.59 4.93
C PHE A 168 15.06 6.92 5.56
N SER A 169 14.88 6.17 6.66
CA SER A 169 16.01 5.50 7.33
C SER A 169 16.63 4.41 6.46
N CYS A 170 15.82 3.61 5.77
CA CYS A 170 16.31 2.57 4.87
C CYS A 170 16.99 3.22 3.66
N MET A 171 16.36 4.22 3.04
CA MET A 171 16.89 4.90 1.85
C MET A 171 18.30 5.45 2.10
N GLN A 172 18.53 6.14 3.22
CA GLN A 172 19.84 6.71 3.55
C GLN A 172 20.95 5.67 3.66
N SER A 173 20.63 4.44 4.08
CA SER A 173 21.62 3.39 4.32
C SER A 173 21.77 2.39 3.18
N ASP A 174 20.68 2.10 2.46
CA ASP A 174 20.63 1.07 1.42
C ASP A 174 21.29 1.55 0.13
N PHE A 175 21.03 2.80 -0.27
CA PHE A 175 21.53 3.36 -1.53
C PHE A 175 23.04 3.61 -1.52
N LEU A 176 23.67 3.66 -0.35
CA LEU A 176 25.13 3.68 -0.22
C LEU A 176 25.78 2.31 -0.50
N LYS A 177 25.00 1.24 -0.50
CA LYS A 177 25.47 -0.14 -0.58
C LYS A 177 25.03 -0.84 -1.86
N VAL A 178 24.02 -0.32 -2.57
CA VAL A 178 23.41 -0.99 -3.71
C VAL A 178 24.39 -1.21 -4.86
N ASP A 179 24.39 -2.40 -5.44
CA ASP A 179 25.18 -2.76 -6.62
C ASP A 179 24.31 -2.78 -7.90
N LEU A 180 22.98 -2.94 -7.76
CA LEU A 180 22.02 -2.98 -8.86
C LEU A 180 20.65 -2.48 -8.39
N LEU A 181 20.03 -1.60 -9.21
CA LEU A 181 18.65 -1.15 -9.03
C LEU A 181 17.76 -1.80 -10.09
N LEU A 182 16.73 -2.51 -9.67
CA LEU A 182 15.71 -3.11 -10.54
C LEU A 182 14.40 -2.36 -10.38
N ILE A 183 14.00 -1.62 -11.42
CA ILE A 183 12.76 -0.84 -11.44
C ILE A 183 11.72 -1.60 -12.26
N MET A 184 10.58 -1.95 -11.67
CA MET A 184 9.56 -2.79 -12.30
C MET A 184 8.15 -2.27 -12.05
N GLY A 185 7.33 -2.18 -13.10
CA GLY A 185 5.90 -1.92 -12.95
C GLY A 185 5.53 -0.56 -12.33
N THR A 186 6.36 0.47 -12.50
CA THR A 186 6.04 1.83 -12.04
C THR A 186 6.32 2.87 -13.13
N SER A 187 5.48 3.90 -13.21
CA SER A 187 5.69 5.06 -14.07
C SER A 187 6.59 6.13 -13.46
N LEU A 188 7.00 5.95 -12.19
CA LEU A 188 7.78 6.93 -11.43
C LEU A 188 7.12 8.33 -11.31
N GLN A 189 5.81 8.42 -11.49
CA GLN A 189 5.08 9.70 -11.35
C GLN A 189 4.50 9.92 -9.94
N GLY A 190 4.71 8.99 -9.00
CA GLY A 190 4.30 9.12 -7.60
C GLY A 190 5.36 9.85 -6.77
N CYS A 191 4.94 10.94 -6.10
CA CYS A 191 5.81 11.74 -5.24
C CYS A 191 6.37 10.90 -4.08
N GLY A 192 7.69 10.90 -3.88
CA GLY A 192 8.35 10.16 -2.79
C GLY A 192 9.40 9.12 -3.23
N LEU A 193 9.26 8.53 -4.42
CA LEU A 193 10.23 7.56 -4.97
C LEU A 193 10.99 8.05 -6.21
N ALA A 194 10.51 9.12 -6.85
CA ALA A 194 11.06 9.69 -8.07
C ALA A 194 11.51 11.15 -7.93
N GLY A 195 11.52 11.68 -6.70
CA GLY A 195 11.92 13.06 -6.38
C GLY A 195 12.92 13.07 -5.24
#